data_AF-A0AA42LUD2-F1
#
_entry.id   AF-A0AA42LUD2-F1
#
_cell.length_a   1.000
_cell.length_b   1.000
_cell.length_c   1.000
_cell.angle_alpha   90.00
_cell.angle_beta   90.00
_cell.angle_gamma   90.00
#
_symmetry.space_group_name_H-M   'P 1'
#
loop_
_entity.id
_entity.type
_entity.pdbx_description
1 polymer ?
#
loop_
_entity_poly.entity_id
_entity_poly.type
_entity_poly.pdbx_seq_one_letter_code
_entity_poly.pdbx_strand_id
1 'polypeptide(L)'
;MTSSLKAAPTLRATLAGLLAVAFAALATPPAAAASDATTAAAASDAPGTISRQAASAVEPPDAPTVMATIFDIDGKGETTYEVDNGRIATYWFGHAFESEGTHYYTGFAWETAPRYAKPAGSPTNTQAETEEEPGPGTRVNLAEATFVLTDPASDKPWKFRGMEPTIGEFGAYERGEDVDTRRKPLEHRTPAGKLLLAVPTTSFDNGITSDGYALLVFNPERLKNDIDGHVWTYVGGVLTGEDNSAACADGDVMPCTSSKGELVFSQDGRQDMPTVTVKPSGTTISGPNKTRQLGAADVTAYVFDAATKAYVTK
;
A
#
# COMPACT_ATOMS: atom_id res chain seq x y z
N MET A 1 -64.59 -6.50 36.17
CA MET A 1 -64.58 -5.88 37.52
C MET A 1 -63.54 -4.76 37.54
N THR A 2 -63.64 -3.87 38.53
CA THR A 2 -62.68 -2.81 38.93
C THR A 2 -61.22 -3.28 39.05
N SER A 3 -60.17 -2.45 38.99
CA SER A 3 -60.00 -1.03 38.60
C SER A 3 -58.49 -0.74 38.42
N SER A 4 -58.13 0.40 37.82
CA SER A 4 -56.74 0.90 37.76
C SER A 4 -56.24 1.44 39.10
N LEU A 5 -54.91 1.49 39.29
CA LEU A 5 -54.25 2.66 39.89
C LEU A 5 -52.73 2.72 39.58
N LYS A 6 -52.19 3.93 39.47
CA LYS A 6 -50.75 4.25 39.41
C LYS A 6 -50.27 4.69 40.80
N ALA A 7 -48.99 4.50 41.11
CA ALA A 7 -48.26 5.30 42.09
C ALA A 7 -46.81 5.49 41.64
N ALA A 8 -46.16 6.57 42.09
CA ALA A 8 -44.84 7.01 41.65
C ALA A 8 -43.98 7.46 42.88
N PRO A 9 -42.82 8.15 42.75
CA PRO A 9 -41.68 7.96 43.64
C PRO A 9 -41.61 8.89 44.87
N THR A 10 -40.65 8.61 45.76
CA THR A 10 -40.28 9.46 46.90
C THR A 10 -38.88 10.07 46.75
N LEU A 11 -38.81 11.41 46.85
CA LEU A 11 -37.57 12.18 47.03
C LEU A 11 -37.00 12.03 48.46
N ARG A 12 -35.71 12.33 48.62
CA ARG A 12 -35.12 12.92 49.84
C ARG A 12 -34.07 13.98 49.46
N ALA A 13 -33.92 15.01 50.29
CA ALA A 13 -33.05 16.16 50.03
C ALA A 13 -32.59 16.87 51.34
N THR A 14 -31.41 17.50 51.30
CA THR A 14 -30.82 18.45 52.28
C THR A 14 -29.73 19.26 51.53
N LEU A 15 -29.79 20.61 51.44
CA LEU A 15 -29.11 21.63 52.30
C LEU A 15 -27.57 21.51 52.36
N ALA A 16 -26.71 22.55 52.28
CA ALA A 16 -26.80 24.02 52.03
C ALA A 16 -25.36 24.53 51.63
N GLY A 17 -24.95 25.81 51.46
CA GLY A 17 -25.53 27.17 51.61
C GLY A 17 -24.44 28.29 51.49
N LEU A 18 -24.82 29.58 51.58
CA LEU A 18 -23.98 30.84 51.53
C LEU A 18 -23.30 31.19 50.18
N LEU A 19 -23.64 32.30 49.51
CA LEU A 19 -23.22 33.73 49.71
C LEU A 19 -21.69 33.97 49.54
N ALA A 20 -21.12 34.69 48.57
CA ALA A 20 -21.49 35.82 47.67
C ALA A 20 -21.20 37.25 48.16
N VAL A 21 -20.37 38.00 47.41
CA VAL A 21 -20.31 39.48 47.24
C VAL A 21 -19.58 39.77 45.90
N ALA A 22 -19.93 40.87 45.22
CA ALA A 22 -19.16 41.41 44.08
C ALA A 22 -18.82 42.90 44.32
N PHE A 23 -17.71 43.37 43.75
CA PHE A 23 -17.35 44.80 43.69
C PHE A 23 -16.63 45.12 42.39
N ALA A 24 -16.87 46.32 41.85
CA ALA A 24 -16.21 46.85 40.67
C ALA A 24 -15.70 48.27 40.95
N ALA A 25 -14.57 48.65 40.35
CA ALA A 25 -14.01 49.99 40.43
C ALA A 25 -13.36 50.36 39.09
N LEU A 26 -13.46 51.63 38.70
CA LEU A 26 -12.93 52.19 37.45
C LEU A 26 -11.67 53.01 37.73
N ALA A 27 -10.62 52.84 36.92
CA ALA A 27 -9.50 53.77 36.82
C ALA A 27 -8.79 53.70 35.45
N THR A 28 -8.45 54.87 34.92
CA THR A 28 -7.51 55.17 33.83
C THR A 28 -6.68 56.39 34.29
N PRO A 29 -5.60 56.87 33.63
CA PRO A 29 -5.01 56.58 32.31
C PRO A 29 -3.49 56.16 32.49
N PRO A 30 -2.48 56.44 31.63
CA PRO A 30 -2.40 57.03 30.29
C PRO A 30 -1.66 56.14 29.25
N ALA A 31 -1.05 56.76 28.22
CA ALA A 31 -0.71 56.13 26.94
C ALA A 31 0.80 56.00 26.63
N ALA A 32 1.06 55.13 25.64
CA ALA A 32 2.21 55.09 24.73
C ALA A 32 3.63 54.79 25.29
N ALA A 33 4.09 53.57 25.01
CA ALA A 33 5.47 53.28 24.60
C ALA A 33 5.46 52.09 23.64
N ALA A 34 6.23 52.16 22.56
CA ALA A 34 6.58 51.00 21.75
C ALA A 34 7.92 50.44 22.24
N SER A 35 8.10 49.12 22.21
CA SER A 35 9.38 48.46 22.52
C SER A 35 9.42 47.11 21.84
N ASP A 36 10.45 46.87 21.02
CA ASP A 36 10.67 45.58 20.37
C ASP A 36 10.96 44.51 21.43
N ALA A 37 10.15 43.45 21.43
CA ALA A 37 10.33 42.28 22.27
C ALA A 37 10.67 41.08 21.41
N THR A 38 11.95 40.93 21.07
CA THR A 38 12.50 39.73 20.44
C THR A 38 12.37 38.54 21.41
N THR A 39 11.22 37.87 21.42
CA THR A 39 11.07 36.58 22.10
C THR A 39 11.89 35.55 21.33
N ALA A 40 13.07 35.24 21.88
CA ALA A 40 13.93 34.19 21.37
C ALA A 40 13.15 32.86 21.27
N ALA A 41 13.22 32.20 20.12
CA ALA A 41 12.73 30.84 19.97
C ALA A 41 13.62 29.91 20.82
N ALA A 42 13.08 29.47 21.97
CA ALA A 42 13.74 28.47 22.78
C ALA A 42 13.68 27.12 22.03
N ALA A 43 14.78 26.76 21.38
CA ALA A 43 14.95 25.44 20.77
C ALA A 43 14.84 24.37 21.86
N SER A 44 13.76 23.59 21.83
CA SER A 44 13.56 22.44 22.72
C SER A 44 14.27 21.24 22.11
N ASP A 45 15.55 21.07 22.46
CA ASP A 45 16.46 20.11 21.82
C ASP A 45 16.21 18.66 22.25
N ALA A 46 15.10 18.12 21.76
CA ALA A 46 14.75 16.71 21.74
C ALA A 46 14.15 16.40 20.36
N PRO A 47 14.41 15.21 19.78
CA PRO A 47 13.79 14.81 18.53
C PRO A 47 12.29 14.58 18.74
N GLY A 48 11.50 15.65 18.61
CA GLY A 48 10.06 15.62 18.72
C GLY A 48 9.46 14.74 17.62
N THR A 49 8.46 13.92 17.97
CA THR A 49 7.77 13.04 17.03
C THR A 49 7.29 13.86 15.84
N ILE A 50 7.81 13.56 14.64
CA ILE A 50 7.46 14.27 13.42
C ILE A 50 5.96 14.12 13.20
N SER A 51 5.24 15.25 13.18
CA SER A 51 3.79 15.22 12.97
C SER A 51 3.47 14.69 11.58
N ARG A 52 2.35 13.95 11.42
CA ARG A 52 1.91 13.47 10.11
C ARG A 52 1.73 14.59 9.09
N GLN A 53 1.32 15.79 9.52
CA GLN A 53 1.23 16.97 8.67
C GLN A 53 2.60 17.42 8.14
N ALA A 54 3.61 17.48 9.03
CA ALA A 54 4.99 17.80 8.63
C ALA A 54 5.56 16.73 7.69
N ALA A 55 5.33 15.44 7.97
CA ALA A 55 5.75 14.36 7.09
C ALA A 55 5.09 14.44 5.70
N SER A 56 3.79 14.73 5.63
CA SER A 56 3.06 14.88 4.36
C SER A 56 3.43 16.13 3.55
N ALA A 57 4.24 17.04 4.11
CA ALA A 57 4.74 18.22 3.42
C ALA A 57 6.15 18.03 2.82
N VAL A 58 6.79 16.88 3.07
CA VAL A 58 8.12 16.54 2.54
C VAL A 58 7.95 15.54 1.40
N GLU A 59 8.52 15.87 0.24
CA GLU A 59 8.53 14.96 -0.92
C GLU A 59 9.42 13.74 -0.63
N PRO A 60 8.96 12.50 -0.90
CA PRO A 60 9.79 11.30 -0.80
C PRO A 60 10.92 11.24 -1.85
N PRO A 61 11.93 10.37 -1.68
CA PRO A 61 12.89 10.04 -2.73
C PRO A 61 12.21 9.65 -4.04
N ASP A 62 12.63 10.27 -5.13
CA ASP A 62 12.07 10.04 -6.47
C ASP A 62 12.43 8.65 -7.01
N ALA A 63 11.76 8.25 -8.10
CA ALA A 63 11.96 6.95 -8.72
C ALA A 63 13.43 6.72 -9.17
N PRO A 64 14.14 7.67 -9.80
CA PRO A 64 15.57 7.53 -10.08
C PRO A 64 16.44 7.35 -8.83
N THR A 65 16.18 8.08 -7.73
CA THR A 65 16.90 7.92 -6.46
C THR A 65 16.68 6.52 -5.87
N VAL A 66 15.44 6.01 -5.90
CA VAL A 66 15.12 4.64 -5.49
C VAL A 66 15.88 3.63 -6.35
N MET A 67 15.81 3.75 -7.68
CA MET A 67 16.48 2.85 -8.62
C MET A 67 18.00 2.80 -8.40
N ALA A 68 18.64 3.97 -8.30
CA ALA A 68 20.07 4.06 -8.01
C ALA A 68 20.42 3.46 -6.62
N THR A 69 19.52 3.54 -5.64
CA THR A 69 19.71 2.95 -4.31
C THR A 69 19.55 1.42 -4.30
N ILE A 70 18.70 0.86 -5.16
CA ILE A 70 18.50 -0.60 -5.27
C ILE A 70 19.61 -1.25 -6.10
N PHE A 71 20.07 -0.61 -7.18
CA PHE A 71 20.96 -1.24 -8.16
C PHE A 71 22.41 -0.73 -8.18
N ASP A 72 22.76 0.28 -7.37
CA ASP A 72 24.08 0.95 -7.33
C ASP A 72 24.56 1.47 -8.70
N ILE A 73 23.60 1.88 -9.55
CA ILE A 73 23.80 2.28 -10.94
C ILE A 73 23.11 3.63 -11.20
N ASP A 74 23.85 4.57 -11.81
CA ASP A 74 23.30 5.83 -12.32
C ASP A 74 22.47 5.58 -13.61
N GLY A 75 21.16 5.45 -13.43
CA GLY A 75 20.18 5.41 -14.52
C GLY A 75 20.01 6.73 -15.29
N LYS A 76 20.75 7.80 -14.95
CA LYS A 76 20.72 9.13 -15.61
C LYS A 76 19.36 9.83 -15.59
N GLY A 77 18.51 9.46 -14.63
CA GLY A 77 17.13 9.92 -14.51
C GLY A 77 16.08 9.00 -15.13
N GLU A 78 16.49 7.94 -15.84
CA GLU A 78 15.56 6.92 -16.35
C GLU A 78 15.06 6.02 -15.22
N THR A 79 13.80 5.59 -15.32
CA THR A 79 13.16 4.67 -14.37
C THR A 79 13.16 3.21 -14.83
N THR A 80 13.69 2.93 -16.02
CA THR A 80 13.88 1.59 -16.60
C THR A 80 15.22 1.54 -17.32
N TYR A 81 16.09 0.58 -16.98
CA TYR A 81 17.41 0.41 -17.60
C TYR A 81 17.98 -1.00 -17.42
N GLU A 82 18.99 -1.36 -18.23
CA GLU A 82 19.79 -2.57 -18.01
C GLU A 82 20.71 -2.39 -16.81
N VAL A 83 20.71 -3.35 -15.88
CA VAL A 83 21.56 -3.34 -14.68
C VAL A 83 22.84 -4.17 -14.88
N ASP A 84 22.71 -5.42 -15.32
CA ASP A 84 23.81 -6.32 -15.63
C ASP A 84 23.34 -7.49 -16.51
N ASN A 85 24.22 -8.10 -17.30
CA ASN A 85 23.92 -9.35 -18.03
C ASN A 85 22.60 -9.31 -18.83
N GLY A 86 22.21 -8.19 -19.45
CA GLY A 86 20.93 -8.06 -20.15
C GLY A 86 19.67 -8.06 -19.27
N ARG A 87 19.82 -8.03 -17.94
CA ARG A 87 18.71 -7.90 -16.97
C ARG A 87 18.20 -6.47 -16.99
N ILE A 88 16.91 -6.29 -17.29
CA ILE A 88 16.24 -4.99 -17.26
C ILE A 88 15.58 -4.80 -15.90
N ALA A 89 15.91 -3.70 -15.22
CA ALA A 89 15.22 -3.25 -14.03
C ALA A 89 14.24 -2.12 -14.35
N THR A 90 13.14 -2.01 -13.59
CA THR A 90 12.09 -1.00 -13.75
C THR A 90 11.50 -0.60 -12.40
N TYR A 91 11.43 0.70 -12.12
CA TYR A 91 10.69 1.23 -10.98
C TYR A 91 9.20 0.94 -11.12
N TRP A 92 8.60 0.47 -10.03
CA TRP A 92 7.21 0.01 -10.04
C TRP A 92 6.29 0.88 -9.18
N PHE A 93 6.62 1.07 -7.91
CA PHE A 93 5.74 1.75 -6.97
C PHE A 93 6.52 2.41 -5.83
N GLY A 94 5.92 3.39 -5.16
CA GLY A 94 6.49 4.05 -3.98
C GLY A 94 5.39 4.40 -2.99
N HIS A 95 5.62 4.09 -1.71
CA HIS A 95 4.63 4.30 -0.66
C HIS A 95 5.23 4.97 0.57
N ALA A 96 4.66 6.10 1.00
CA ALA A 96 5.00 6.78 2.24
C ALA A 96 4.00 6.41 3.34
N PHE A 97 4.50 5.91 4.47
CA PHE A 97 3.68 5.36 5.55
C PHE A 97 4.28 5.61 6.93
N GLU A 98 3.43 5.66 7.95
CA GLU A 98 3.83 5.73 9.35
C GLU A 98 3.92 4.31 9.93
N SER A 99 4.92 3.97 10.73
CA SER A 99 4.89 2.76 11.56
C SER A 99 5.53 3.04 12.91
N GLU A 100 4.83 2.70 14.00
CA GLU A 100 5.30 2.92 15.38
C GLU A 100 5.74 4.37 15.67
N GLY A 101 5.08 5.35 15.03
CA GLY A 101 5.39 6.78 15.14
C GLY A 101 6.59 7.25 14.30
N THR A 102 7.25 6.36 13.57
CA THR A 102 8.31 6.68 12.60
C THR A 102 7.71 6.78 11.19
N HIS A 103 8.13 7.77 10.40
CA HIS A 103 7.68 7.92 9.00
C HIS A 103 8.69 7.29 8.05
N TYR A 104 8.21 6.37 7.24
CA TYR A 104 8.95 5.60 6.26
C TYR A 104 8.49 5.96 4.84
N TYR A 105 9.39 5.76 3.90
CA TYR A 105 9.05 5.62 2.49
C TYR A 105 9.75 4.38 1.95
N THR A 106 9.02 3.55 1.23
CA THR A 106 9.62 2.43 0.49
C THR A 106 9.33 2.62 -0.99
N GLY A 107 10.40 2.61 -1.78
CA GLY A 107 10.31 2.46 -3.23
C GLY A 107 10.56 1.00 -3.62
N PHE A 108 9.80 0.52 -4.60
CA PHE A 108 9.84 -0.84 -5.11
C PHE A 108 10.19 -0.82 -6.60
N ALA A 109 11.06 -1.74 -7.00
CA ALA A 109 11.46 -1.94 -8.40
C ALA A 109 11.46 -3.43 -8.72
N TRP A 110 11.22 -3.79 -9.98
CA TRP A 110 11.31 -5.18 -10.43
C TRP A 110 12.37 -5.35 -11.51
N GLU A 111 12.83 -6.58 -11.68
CA GLU A 111 13.86 -6.94 -12.65
C GLU A 111 13.61 -8.30 -13.32
N THR A 112 14.03 -8.42 -14.58
CA THR A 112 13.95 -9.65 -15.39
C THR A 112 14.97 -10.70 -14.93
N ALA A 113 14.97 -11.90 -15.54
CA ALA A 113 16.08 -12.82 -15.38
C ALA A 113 17.34 -12.29 -16.11
N PRO A 114 18.56 -12.65 -15.66
CA PRO A 114 19.79 -12.35 -16.38
C PRO A 114 19.90 -13.19 -17.67
N ARG A 115 20.25 -12.53 -18.77
CA ARG A 115 20.31 -13.09 -20.13
C ARG A 115 21.76 -13.43 -20.51
N TYR A 116 22.21 -14.63 -20.13
CA TYR A 116 23.59 -15.07 -20.43
C TYR A 116 23.78 -15.51 -21.89
N ALA A 117 24.81 -14.96 -22.56
CA ALA A 117 25.19 -15.38 -23.91
C ALA A 117 25.66 -16.85 -23.94
N LYS A 118 25.16 -17.61 -24.92
CA LYS A 118 25.47 -19.05 -25.10
C LYS A 118 26.99 -19.25 -25.28
N PRO A 119 27.65 -20.20 -24.57
CA PRO A 119 29.09 -20.40 -24.67
C PRO A 119 29.56 -20.67 -26.11
N ALA A 120 30.65 -20.01 -26.52
CA ALA A 120 31.20 -20.14 -27.87
C ALA A 120 31.57 -21.61 -28.18
N GLY A 121 31.07 -22.11 -29.31
CA GLY A 121 31.20 -23.53 -29.70
C GLY A 121 29.98 -24.39 -29.35
N SER A 122 28.95 -23.85 -28.70
CA SER A 122 27.65 -24.52 -28.59
C SER A 122 27.05 -24.79 -29.97
N PRO A 123 26.38 -25.94 -30.20
CA PRO A 123 25.83 -26.29 -31.50
C PRO A 123 24.79 -25.27 -31.99
N THR A 124 24.96 -24.81 -33.22
CA THR A 124 24.09 -23.85 -33.93
C THR A 124 23.06 -24.54 -34.82
N ASN A 125 22.89 -25.85 -34.65
CA ASN A 125 22.11 -26.73 -35.52
C ASN A 125 20.84 -27.29 -34.83
N THR A 126 20.18 -26.44 -34.04
CA THR A 126 18.73 -26.47 -33.85
C THR A 126 18.13 -25.33 -34.68
N GLN A 127 16.97 -25.56 -35.29
CA GLN A 127 16.31 -24.62 -36.19
C GLN A 127 15.80 -23.37 -35.44
N ALA A 128 16.55 -22.27 -35.54
CA ALA A 128 16.20 -20.95 -34.99
C ALA A 128 15.74 -21.00 -33.51
N GLU A 129 16.69 -21.17 -32.60
CA GLU A 129 16.51 -20.84 -31.19
C GLU A 129 16.30 -19.32 -31.06
N THR A 130 15.07 -18.86 -31.30
CA THR A 130 14.58 -17.57 -30.83
C THR A 130 14.72 -17.50 -29.31
N GLU A 131 14.89 -16.30 -28.76
CA GLU A 131 14.60 -16.10 -27.33
C GLU A 131 13.18 -16.62 -27.07
N GLU A 132 13.04 -17.60 -26.18
CA GLU A 132 11.74 -18.22 -25.92
C GLU A 132 10.85 -17.19 -25.22
N GLU A 133 9.82 -16.73 -25.94
CA GLU A 133 8.99 -15.61 -25.49
C GLU A 133 8.38 -15.95 -24.11
N PRO A 134 8.66 -15.15 -23.06
CA PRO A 134 8.38 -15.57 -21.69
C PRO A 134 6.92 -15.95 -21.47
N GLY A 135 6.68 -17.20 -21.06
CA GLY A 135 5.33 -17.69 -20.83
C GLY A 135 4.62 -16.99 -19.65
N PRO A 136 3.29 -17.16 -19.51
CA PRO A 136 2.51 -16.57 -18.42
C PRO A 136 2.96 -16.99 -17.00
N GLY A 137 3.73 -18.08 -16.88
CA GLY A 137 4.33 -18.51 -15.61
C GLY A 137 5.64 -17.80 -15.26
N THR A 138 6.30 -17.12 -16.21
CA THR A 138 7.58 -16.44 -15.99
C THR A 138 7.34 -15.09 -15.30
N ARG A 139 7.96 -14.91 -14.12
CA ARG A 139 7.79 -13.73 -13.26
C ARG A 139 9.03 -12.84 -13.29
N VAL A 140 8.89 -11.64 -12.72
CA VAL A 140 10.01 -10.76 -12.37
C VAL A 140 10.29 -10.84 -10.87
N ASN A 141 11.56 -10.70 -10.51
CA ASN A 141 11.97 -10.51 -9.12
C ASN A 141 11.58 -9.07 -8.68
N LEU A 142 11.04 -8.92 -7.47
CA LEU A 142 10.68 -7.64 -6.88
C LEU A 142 11.66 -7.29 -5.75
N ALA A 143 12.23 -6.10 -5.80
CA ALA A 143 13.19 -5.54 -4.84
C ALA A 143 12.66 -4.24 -4.20
N GLU A 144 13.26 -3.82 -3.08
CA GLU A 144 12.85 -2.62 -2.34
C GLU A 144 14.04 -1.79 -1.84
N ALA A 145 13.82 -0.48 -1.66
CA ALA A 145 14.66 0.37 -0.82
C ALA A 145 13.80 1.22 0.12
N THR A 146 14.08 1.12 1.42
CA THR A 146 13.37 1.79 2.51
C THR A 146 14.20 2.94 3.09
N PHE A 147 13.52 4.06 3.27
CA PHE A 147 14.03 5.33 3.79
C PHE A 147 13.21 5.75 5.02
N VAL A 148 13.84 6.50 5.92
CA VAL A 148 13.21 7.09 7.12
C VAL A 148 13.31 8.60 7.04
N LEU A 149 12.19 9.30 7.28
CA LEU A 149 12.18 10.75 7.44
C LEU A 149 12.73 11.10 8.82
N THR A 150 13.83 11.85 8.86
CA THR A 150 14.56 12.12 10.11
C THR A 150 14.62 13.60 10.50
N ASP A 151 14.52 14.51 9.53
CA ASP A 151 14.44 15.95 9.78
C ASP A 151 13.66 16.63 8.63
N PRO A 152 12.38 17.00 8.81
CA PRO A 152 11.59 17.67 7.78
C PRO A 152 12.09 19.05 7.34
N ALA A 153 13.05 19.65 8.06
CA ALA A 153 13.62 20.96 7.74
C ALA A 153 15.00 20.87 7.05
N SER A 154 15.53 19.67 6.84
CA SER A 154 16.82 19.43 6.18
C SER A 154 16.72 19.40 4.66
N ASP A 155 17.76 19.89 3.97
CA ASP A 155 17.96 19.68 2.51
C ASP A 155 18.01 18.19 2.11
N LYS A 156 18.27 17.29 3.08
CA LYS A 156 18.23 15.82 2.92
C LYS A 156 17.40 15.22 4.06
N PRO A 157 16.06 15.32 3.97
CA PRO A 157 15.18 15.03 5.10
C PRO A 157 14.98 13.52 5.31
N TRP A 158 14.98 12.77 4.20
CA TRP A 158 14.97 11.31 4.17
C TRP A 158 16.40 10.75 4.24
N LYS A 159 16.58 9.70 5.04
CA LYS A 159 17.82 8.92 5.12
C LYS A 159 17.53 7.46 4.76
N PHE A 160 18.41 6.87 3.97
CA PHE A 160 18.37 5.44 3.66
C PHE A 160 18.46 4.60 4.94
N ARG A 161 17.62 3.57 5.07
CA ARG A 161 17.62 2.60 6.19
C ARG A 161 18.07 1.21 5.75
N GLY A 162 17.73 0.79 4.54
CA GLY A 162 18.04 -0.54 4.02
C GLY A 162 17.39 -0.78 2.67
N MET A 163 17.85 -1.82 2.00
CA MET A 163 17.29 -2.34 0.76
C MET A 163 17.29 -3.86 0.83
N GLU A 164 16.40 -4.49 0.08
CA GLU A 164 16.39 -5.94 -0.11
C GLU A 164 16.33 -6.24 -1.62
N PRO A 165 17.33 -6.95 -2.19
CA PRO A 165 17.39 -7.23 -3.62
C PRO A 165 16.36 -8.27 -4.07
N THR A 166 15.65 -8.89 -3.13
CA THR A 166 14.43 -9.66 -3.40
C THR A 166 13.51 -9.61 -2.18
N ILE A 167 12.22 -9.42 -2.42
CA ILE A 167 11.11 -9.55 -1.46
C ILE A 167 10.02 -10.51 -1.97
N GLY A 168 10.27 -11.20 -3.09
CA GLY A 168 9.37 -12.14 -3.77
C GLY A 168 9.33 -11.97 -5.29
N GLU A 169 8.57 -12.82 -5.97
CA GLU A 169 8.40 -12.81 -7.43
C GLU A 169 6.93 -12.55 -7.80
N PHE A 170 6.68 -11.65 -8.77
CA PHE A 170 5.32 -11.27 -9.18
C PHE A 170 5.19 -11.02 -10.69
N GLY A 171 3.98 -10.67 -11.14
CA GLY A 171 3.66 -10.47 -12.55
C GLY A 171 3.62 -11.76 -13.37
N ALA A 172 3.78 -11.62 -14.68
CA ALA A 172 3.71 -12.68 -15.69
C ALA A 172 4.44 -12.23 -16.97
N TYR A 173 4.75 -13.17 -17.88
CA TYR A 173 5.44 -12.87 -19.15
C TYR A 173 6.77 -12.08 -18.98
N GLU A 174 7.53 -12.35 -17.90
CA GLU A 174 8.74 -11.61 -17.51
C GLU A 174 8.52 -10.09 -17.36
N ARG A 175 7.30 -9.67 -16.98
CA ARG A 175 6.91 -8.28 -16.69
C ARG A 175 6.19 -8.19 -15.34
N GLY A 176 6.44 -7.12 -14.58
CA GLY A 176 5.64 -6.77 -13.40
C GLY A 176 4.23 -6.29 -13.75
N GLU A 177 3.30 -6.34 -12.78
CA GLU A 177 1.93 -5.81 -12.97
C GLU A 177 1.94 -4.28 -13.09
N ASP A 178 1.22 -3.69 -14.05
CA ASP A 178 1.14 -2.22 -14.18
C ASP A 178 0.29 -1.62 -13.03
N VAL A 179 0.70 -0.47 -12.48
CA VAL A 179 0.02 0.16 -11.34
C VAL A 179 -1.21 0.95 -11.80
N ASP A 180 -2.37 0.67 -11.21
CA ASP A 180 -3.59 1.44 -11.46
C ASP A 180 -3.60 2.76 -10.66
N THR A 181 -3.01 3.79 -11.25
CA THR A 181 -2.99 5.16 -10.73
C THR A 181 -4.36 5.83 -10.58
N ARG A 182 -5.45 5.23 -11.10
CA ARG A 182 -6.84 5.71 -10.90
C ARG A 182 -7.35 5.36 -9.50
N ARG A 183 -6.80 4.31 -8.88
CA ARG A 183 -7.14 3.83 -7.54
C ARG A 183 -6.07 4.26 -6.53
N LYS A 184 -6.43 4.32 -5.24
CA LYS A 184 -5.47 4.55 -4.16
C LYS A 184 -5.01 3.23 -3.54
N PRO A 185 -3.75 3.13 -3.10
CA PRO A 185 -3.32 2.00 -2.28
C PRO A 185 -4.13 1.95 -0.98
N LEU A 186 -4.31 0.74 -0.46
CA LEU A 186 -5.03 0.50 0.79
C LEU A 186 -4.05 -0.02 1.84
N GLU A 187 -4.14 0.49 3.06
CA GLU A 187 -3.39 0.00 4.21
C GLU A 187 -4.31 -0.76 5.18
N HIS A 188 -3.84 -1.90 5.69
CA HIS A 188 -4.39 -2.54 6.87
C HIS A 188 -3.29 -2.78 7.91
N ARG A 189 -3.55 -2.47 9.18
CA ARG A 189 -2.61 -2.71 10.29
C ARG A 189 -2.98 -3.95 11.09
N THR A 190 -2.03 -4.88 11.24
CA THR A 190 -2.26 -6.14 11.95
C THR A 190 -2.17 -5.94 13.47
N PRO A 191 -2.74 -6.86 14.29
CA PRO A 191 -2.59 -6.81 15.74
C PRO A 191 -1.13 -6.77 16.24
N ALA A 192 -0.19 -7.39 15.52
CA ALA A 192 1.25 -7.34 15.77
C ALA A 192 1.97 -6.12 15.13
N GLY A 193 1.23 -5.10 14.68
CA GLY A 193 1.79 -3.84 14.18
C GLY A 193 2.30 -3.85 12.74
N LYS A 194 2.19 -4.97 12.01
CA LYS A 194 2.58 -5.03 10.59
C LYS A 194 1.67 -4.15 9.73
N LEU A 195 2.19 -3.68 8.60
CA LEU A 195 1.40 -3.09 7.54
C LEU A 195 1.20 -4.11 6.43
N LEU A 196 -0.05 -4.44 6.11
CA LEU A 196 -0.45 -5.02 4.83
C LEU A 196 -0.82 -3.87 3.90
N LEU A 197 -0.02 -3.67 2.87
CA LEU A 197 -0.23 -2.70 1.80
C LEU A 197 -0.80 -3.42 0.57
N ALA A 198 -1.92 -2.93 0.04
CA ALA A 198 -2.47 -3.38 -1.22
C ALA A 198 -2.25 -2.28 -2.28
N VAL A 199 -1.34 -2.53 -3.21
CA VAL A 199 -1.04 -1.66 -4.36
C VAL A 199 -2.06 -1.96 -5.45
N PRO A 200 -2.81 -0.97 -5.99
CA PRO A 200 -3.79 -1.24 -7.05
C PRO A 200 -3.05 -1.57 -8.33
N THR A 201 -3.39 -2.68 -8.98
CA THR A 201 -2.77 -3.11 -10.23
C THR A 201 -3.82 -3.29 -11.33
N THR A 202 -3.40 -3.12 -12.58
CA THR A 202 -4.21 -3.33 -13.78
C THR A 202 -3.37 -4.07 -14.80
N SER A 203 -4.01 -4.89 -15.62
CA SER A 203 -3.41 -5.44 -16.84
C SER A 203 -4.41 -5.40 -17.98
N PHE A 204 -3.93 -5.60 -19.21
CA PHE A 204 -4.75 -5.78 -20.39
C PHE A 204 -4.17 -6.93 -21.22
N ASP A 205 -4.97 -7.96 -21.43
CA ASP A 205 -4.63 -9.10 -22.28
C ASP A 205 -5.84 -9.55 -23.10
N ASN A 206 -5.62 -9.96 -24.36
CA ASN A 206 -6.63 -10.53 -25.25
C ASN A 206 -7.99 -9.78 -25.33
N GLY A 207 -7.99 -8.45 -25.11
CA GLY A 207 -9.20 -7.61 -25.15
C GLY A 207 -9.97 -7.53 -23.81
N ILE A 208 -9.38 -8.02 -22.72
CA ILE A 208 -9.89 -7.95 -21.35
C ILE A 208 -8.96 -7.06 -20.52
N THR A 209 -9.51 -6.08 -19.81
CA THR A 209 -8.82 -5.36 -18.72
C THR A 209 -9.11 -6.05 -17.40
N SER A 210 -8.07 -6.38 -16.65
CA SER A 210 -8.19 -7.01 -15.32
C SER A 210 -7.69 -6.05 -14.24
N ASP A 211 -8.58 -5.67 -13.33
CA ASP A 211 -8.32 -4.79 -12.18
C ASP A 211 -8.03 -5.65 -10.93
N GLY A 212 -6.84 -5.56 -10.35
CA GLY A 212 -6.42 -6.31 -9.17
C GLY A 212 -5.73 -5.47 -8.10
N TYR A 213 -5.17 -6.13 -7.09
CA TYR A 213 -4.19 -5.54 -6.17
C TYR A 213 -3.04 -6.51 -5.91
N ALA A 214 -1.81 -6.01 -5.99
CA ALA A 214 -0.62 -6.70 -5.47
C ALA A 214 -0.51 -6.45 -3.95
N LEU A 215 -0.32 -7.51 -3.16
CA LEU A 215 -0.27 -7.43 -1.70
C LEU A 215 1.17 -7.53 -1.17
N LEU A 216 1.54 -6.59 -0.32
CA LEU A 216 2.87 -6.46 0.28
C LEU A 216 2.74 -6.38 1.81
N VAL A 217 3.65 -7.00 2.56
CA VAL A 217 3.66 -6.96 4.03
C VAL A 217 4.97 -6.37 4.54
N PHE A 218 4.87 -5.25 5.25
CA PHE A 218 5.96 -4.67 6.03
C PHE A 218 5.90 -5.17 7.48
N ASN A 219 7.00 -5.71 7.97
CA ASN A 219 7.12 -6.27 9.31
C ASN A 219 8.14 -5.48 10.16
N PRO A 220 7.71 -4.53 11.02
CA PRO A 220 8.62 -3.64 11.75
C PRO A 220 9.60 -4.37 12.70
N GLU A 221 9.27 -5.56 13.17
CA GLU A 221 10.15 -6.37 14.02
C GLU A 221 11.49 -6.71 13.34
N ARG A 222 11.51 -6.80 12.00
CA ARG A 222 12.70 -7.03 11.17
C ARG A 222 13.69 -5.87 11.21
N LEU A 223 13.21 -4.66 11.50
CA LEU A 223 14.08 -3.48 11.61
C LEU A 223 14.77 -3.38 12.97
N LYS A 224 14.29 -4.13 13.97
CA LYS A 224 14.73 -4.12 15.38
C LYS A 224 15.57 -5.34 15.74
N ASN A 225 15.13 -6.52 15.28
CA ASN A 225 15.62 -7.83 15.70
C ASN A 225 16.20 -8.57 14.49
N ASP A 226 17.31 -9.29 14.71
CA ASP A 226 17.90 -10.19 13.73
C ASP A 226 17.08 -11.51 13.73
N ILE A 227 16.14 -11.62 12.79
CA ILE A 227 15.17 -12.73 12.69
C ILE A 227 14.91 -13.10 11.22
N ASP A 228 14.90 -14.40 10.92
CA ASP A 228 14.91 -14.96 9.54
C ASP A 228 13.79 -14.43 8.60
N GLY A 229 14.22 -13.75 7.54
CA GLY A 229 13.39 -13.30 6.42
C GLY A 229 13.21 -11.79 6.33
N HIS A 230 12.50 -11.36 5.30
CA HIS A 230 12.48 -9.98 4.83
C HIS A 230 11.70 -8.99 5.71
N VAL A 231 12.07 -7.70 5.60
CA VAL A 231 11.38 -6.50 6.12
C VAL A 231 10.08 -6.30 5.35
N TRP A 232 10.15 -6.35 4.02
CA TRP A 232 8.99 -6.35 3.12
C TRP A 232 8.82 -7.73 2.48
N THR A 233 7.59 -8.15 2.20
CA THR A 233 7.35 -9.43 1.50
C THR A 233 6.17 -9.28 0.56
N TYR A 234 6.33 -9.68 -0.70
CA TYR A 234 5.20 -9.88 -1.60
C TYR A 234 4.46 -11.15 -1.23
N VAL A 235 3.16 -11.03 -0.95
CA VAL A 235 2.31 -12.10 -0.42
C VAL A 235 1.18 -12.49 -1.39
N GLY A 236 1.36 -12.20 -2.68
CA GLY A 236 0.44 -12.57 -3.76
C GLY A 236 -0.45 -11.43 -4.26
N GLY A 237 -1.14 -11.67 -5.37
CA GLY A 237 -2.10 -10.75 -5.98
C GLY A 237 -3.54 -11.21 -5.79
N VAL A 238 -4.48 -10.27 -5.80
CA VAL A 238 -5.93 -10.54 -5.73
C VAL A 238 -6.65 -9.86 -6.89
N LEU A 239 -7.37 -10.65 -7.69
CA LEU A 239 -8.23 -10.14 -8.76
C LEU A 239 -9.47 -9.49 -8.14
N THR A 240 -9.86 -8.30 -8.62
CA THR A 240 -11.03 -7.57 -8.11
C THR A 240 -12.06 -7.23 -9.19
N GLY A 241 -11.68 -7.18 -10.46
CA GLY A 241 -12.58 -6.89 -11.56
C GLY A 241 -12.02 -7.30 -12.91
N GLU A 242 -12.92 -7.55 -13.85
CA GLU A 242 -12.65 -7.81 -15.26
C GLU A 242 -13.64 -7.02 -16.11
N ASP A 243 -13.15 -6.46 -17.22
CA ASP A 243 -13.93 -5.72 -18.22
C ASP A 243 -13.52 -6.18 -19.62
N ASN A 244 -14.47 -6.71 -20.40
CA ASN A 244 -14.22 -7.20 -21.76
C ASN A 244 -14.74 -6.26 -22.87
N SER A 245 -14.97 -4.98 -22.56
CA SER A 245 -15.54 -4.02 -23.53
C SER A 245 -14.74 -3.90 -24.84
N ALA A 246 -13.41 -4.09 -24.79
CA ALA A 246 -12.56 -4.11 -25.98
C ALA A 246 -12.69 -5.38 -26.85
N ALA A 247 -13.13 -6.51 -26.27
CA ALA A 247 -13.35 -7.78 -26.97
C ALA A 247 -14.82 -8.00 -27.42
N CYS A 248 -15.80 -7.44 -26.68
CA CYS A 248 -17.20 -7.80 -26.87
C CYS A 248 -17.85 -7.25 -28.16
N ALA A 249 -17.27 -6.19 -28.73
CA ALA A 249 -17.79 -5.46 -29.90
C ALA A 249 -19.28 -5.08 -29.74
N ASP A 250 -19.60 -4.32 -28.68
CA ASP A 250 -20.96 -3.92 -28.27
C ASP A 250 -21.98 -5.06 -28.05
N GLY A 251 -21.53 -6.33 -28.11
CA GLY A 251 -22.32 -7.54 -27.93
C GLY A 251 -22.30 -8.50 -29.13
N ASP A 252 -21.75 -8.08 -30.27
CA ASP A 252 -21.77 -8.84 -31.54
C ASP A 252 -20.87 -10.10 -31.50
N VAL A 253 -19.76 -10.06 -30.75
CA VAL A 253 -18.82 -11.19 -30.62
C VAL A 253 -19.15 -12.05 -29.40
N MET A 254 -19.39 -11.40 -28.27
CA MET A 254 -19.74 -12.02 -26.99
C MET A 254 -20.42 -10.97 -26.09
N PRO A 255 -21.15 -11.35 -25.03
CA PRO A 255 -21.75 -10.36 -24.15
C PRO A 255 -20.71 -9.45 -23.48
N CYS A 256 -20.95 -8.15 -23.51
CA CYS A 256 -20.17 -7.18 -22.75
C CYS A 256 -20.46 -7.32 -21.25
N THR A 257 -19.40 -7.41 -20.45
CA THR A 257 -19.41 -7.54 -19.00
C THR A 257 -18.34 -6.67 -18.39
N SER A 258 -18.70 -5.98 -17.30
CA SER A 258 -17.79 -5.13 -16.53
C SER A 258 -18.06 -5.39 -15.06
N SER A 259 -17.00 -5.73 -14.32
CA SER A 259 -17.07 -6.13 -12.91
C SER A 259 -16.01 -5.41 -12.07
N LYS A 260 -16.35 -5.09 -10.82
CA LYS A 260 -15.47 -4.35 -9.89
C LYS A 260 -15.67 -4.81 -8.46
N GLY A 261 -14.57 -4.87 -7.70
CA GLY A 261 -14.53 -5.47 -6.36
C GLY A 261 -14.13 -4.48 -5.28
N GLU A 262 -14.91 -4.42 -4.20
CA GLU A 262 -14.49 -3.77 -2.95
C GLU A 262 -13.55 -4.71 -2.20
N LEU A 263 -12.29 -4.30 -2.00
CA LEU A 263 -11.32 -5.04 -1.19
C LEU A 263 -11.49 -4.70 0.28
N VAL A 264 -11.74 -5.71 1.12
CA VAL A 264 -12.03 -5.56 2.55
C VAL A 264 -11.17 -6.48 3.40
N PHE A 265 -10.45 -5.87 4.33
CA PHE A 265 -9.66 -6.58 5.34
C PHE A 265 -10.51 -6.88 6.56
N SER A 266 -10.44 -8.12 7.06
CA SER A 266 -11.20 -8.57 8.24
C SER A 266 -10.32 -9.40 9.16
N GLN A 267 -10.37 -9.14 10.47
CA GLN A 267 -9.60 -9.83 11.48
C GLN A 267 -10.51 -10.82 12.22
N ASP A 268 -10.19 -12.12 12.20
CA ASP A 268 -10.98 -13.17 12.84
C ASP A 268 -10.40 -13.65 14.18
N GLY A 269 -9.23 -13.11 14.57
CA GLY A 269 -8.53 -13.42 15.81
C GLY A 269 -7.79 -14.76 15.83
N ARG A 270 -7.74 -15.50 14.72
CA ARG A 270 -7.02 -16.80 14.63
C ARG A 270 -5.55 -16.65 14.25
N GLN A 271 -5.24 -15.64 13.47
CA GLN A 271 -3.88 -15.26 13.09
C GLN A 271 -3.76 -13.74 12.94
N ASP A 272 -2.52 -13.25 12.86
CA ASP A 272 -2.20 -11.82 12.75
C ASP A 272 -2.58 -11.22 11.38
N MET A 273 -2.40 -11.98 10.30
CA MET A 273 -2.75 -11.54 8.95
C MET A 273 -4.27 -11.60 8.74
N PRO A 274 -4.92 -10.53 8.24
CA PRO A 274 -6.37 -10.53 8.05
C PRO A 274 -6.82 -11.57 7.01
N THR A 275 -8.10 -11.94 7.05
CA THR A 275 -8.78 -12.47 5.86
C THR A 275 -9.05 -11.30 4.91
N VAL A 276 -8.58 -11.41 3.68
CA VAL A 276 -8.81 -10.46 2.59
C VAL A 276 -10.04 -10.89 1.82
N THR A 277 -11.04 -10.02 1.68
CA THR A 277 -12.32 -10.34 1.03
C THR A 277 -12.53 -9.41 -0.16
N VAL A 278 -12.91 -9.96 -1.31
CA VAL A 278 -13.35 -9.21 -2.49
C VAL A 278 -14.86 -9.30 -2.58
N LYS A 279 -15.57 -8.17 -2.46
CA LYS A 279 -17.02 -8.11 -2.73
C LYS A 279 -17.25 -7.61 -4.16
N PRO A 280 -17.64 -8.47 -5.12
CA PRO A 280 -17.83 -8.04 -6.50
C PRO A 280 -19.15 -7.29 -6.70
N SER A 281 -19.18 -6.52 -7.79
CA SER A 281 -20.31 -5.77 -8.30
C SER A 281 -20.22 -5.71 -9.83
N GLY A 282 -21.33 -5.41 -10.50
CA GLY A 282 -21.41 -5.41 -11.98
C GLY A 282 -21.84 -6.76 -12.53
N THR A 283 -21.38 -7.11 -13.74
CA THR A 283 -21.84 -8.29 -14.49
C THR A 283 -20.71 -9.28 -14.80
N THR A 284 -21.08 -10.54 -14.96
CA THR A 284 -20.21 -11.61 -15.46
C THR A 284 -20.97 -12.51 -16.42
N ILE A 285 -20.25 -13.31 -17.23
CA ILE A 285 -20.83 -14.23 -18.21
C ILE A 285 -21.40 -15.45 -17.47
N SER A 286 -22.63 -15.84 -17.80
CA SER A 286 -23.34 -16.96 -17.17
C SER A 286 -23.65 -18.11 -18.14
N GLY A 287 -22.97 -18.13 -19.28
CA GLY A 287 -23.16 -19.09 -20.37
C GLY A 287 -23.24 -18.40 -21.74
N PRO A 288 -23.41 -19.17 -22.83
CA PRO A 288 -23.46 -18.64 -24.19
C PRO A 288 -24.52 -17.54 -24.34
N ASN A 289 -24.08 -16.37 -24.80
CA ASN A 289 -24.86 -15.16 -25.03
C ASN A 289 -25.69 -14.69 -23.82
N LYS A 290 -25.20 -14.95 -22.59
CA LYS A 290 -25.90 -14.59 -21.34
C LYS A 290 -24.95 -14.00 -20.30
N THR A 291 -25.42 -12.97 -19.62
CA THR A 291 -24.78 -12.39 -18.43
C THR A 291 -25.66 -12.58 -17.21
N ARG A 292 -25.05 -12.45 -16.04
CA ARG A 292 -25.72 -12.31 -14.75
C ARG A 292 -25.13 -11.14 -13.98
N GLN A 293 -25.88 -10.62 -13.02
CA GLN A 293 -25.33 -9.74 -11.99
C GLN A 293 -24.45 -10.55 -11.04
N LEU A 294 -23.38 -9.92 -10.55
CA LEU A 294 -22.57 -10.39 -9.44
C LEU A 294 -23.20 -9.97 -8.10
N GLY A 295 -22.99 -10.75 -7.04
CA GLY A 295 -23.53 -10.43 -5.72
C GLY A 295 -22.93 -11.26 -4.58
N ALA A 296 -23.69 -11.41 -3.49
CA ALA A 296 -23.20 -12.02 -2.25
C ALA A 296 -22.73 -13.48 -2.36
N ALA A 297 -23.15 -14.20 -3.41
CA ALA A 297 -22.70 -15.58 -3.70
C ALA A 297 -21.34 -15.63 -4.44
N ASP A 298 -20.87 -14.49 -4.93
CA ASP A 298 -19.62 -14.34 -5.71
C ASP A 298 -18.47 -13.74 -4.86
N VAL A 299 -18.68 -13.58 -3.55
CA VAL A 299 -17.71 -12.97 -2.63
C VAL A 299 -16.54 -13.93 -2.40
N THR A 300 -15.38 -13.61 -3.00
CA THR A 300 -14.15 -14.38 -2.82
C THR A 300 -13.47 -13.98 -1.51
N ALA A 301 -13.01 -14.97 -0.75
CA ALA A 301 -12.19 -14.77 0.44
C ALA A 301 -10.80 -15.41 0.25
N TYR A 302 -9.77 -14.69 0.65
CA TYR A 302 -8.38 -15.11 0.66
C TYR A 302 -7.86 -15.12 2.09
N VAL A 303 -7.15 -16.18 2.46
CA VAL A 303 -6.54 -16.36 3.78
C VAL A 303 -5.03 -16.45 3.59
N PHE A 304 -4.27 -15.78 4.44
CA PHE A 304 -2.82 -15.92 4.44
C PHE A 304 -2.42 -17.32 4.96
N ASP A 305 -1.65 -18.06 4.16
CA ASP A 305 -1.00 -19.29 4.57
C ASP A 305 0.42 -19.00 5.07
N ALA A 306 0.69 -19.36 6.32
CA ALA A 306 1.99 -19.18 6.94
C ALA A 306 3.09 -20.13 6.40
N ALA A 307 2.73 -21.23 5.73
CA ALA A 307 3.70 -22.17 5.15
C ALA A 307 4.29 -21.65 3.83
N THR A 308 3.44 -21.21 2.90
CA THR A 308 3.85 -20.58 1.63
C THR A 308 4.14 -19.08 1.76
N LYS A 309 3.74 -18.46 2.88
CA LYS A 309 3.84 -17.01 3.15
C LYS A 309 3.04 -16.14 2.15
N ALA A 310 1.97 -16.69 1.58
CA ALA A 310 1.13 -16.02 0.57
C ALA A 310 -0.35 -16.07 0.92
N TYR A 311 -1.15 -15.20 0.30
CA TYR A 311 -2.60 -15.32 0.30
C TYR A 311 -3.06 -16.40 -0.68
N VAL A 312 -3.92 -17.29 -0.20
CA VAL A 312 -4.57 -18.34 -1.01
C VAL A 312 -6.09 -18.21 -0.91
N THR A 313 -6.80 -18.54 -2.00
CA THR A 313 -8.26 -18.60 -2.01
C THR A 313 -8.76 -19.66 -1.03
N LYS A 314 -9.86 -19.35 -0.34
CA LYS A 314 -10.46 -20.16 0.74
C LYS A 314 -11.47 -21.20 0.24
#